data_AF-A0A0Q5W222-F1
#
_entry.id   AF-A0A0Q5W222-F1
#
_cell.length_a   1.000
_cell.length_b   1.000
_cell.length_c   1.000
_cell.angle_alpha   90.00
_cell.angle_beta   90.00
_cell.angle_gamma   90.00
#
_symmetry.space_group_name_H-M   'P 1'
#
loop_
_entity.id
_entity.type
_entity.pdbx_description
1 polymer ?
#
loop_
_entity_poly.entity_id
_entity_poly.type
_entity_poly.pdbx_seq_one_letter_code
_entity_poly.pdbx_strand_id
1 'polypeptide(L)' 'MIDPPARPVGDPERQQELKLAVDYAVQLLIEEAHLVGWQRVEFLTAVMDAANDGLSAIEQETDTEQS' A
#
# COMPACT_ATOMS: atom_id res chain seq x y z
N MET A 1 -5.62 22.08 -8.15
CA MET A 1 -6.71 21.93 -9.16
C MET A 1 -6.03 21.43 -10.42
N ILE A 2 -6.52 20.36 -11.06
CA ILE A 2 -5.95 19.92 -12.34
C ILE A 2 -6.36 20.94 -13.39
N ASP A 3 -5.40 21.49 -14.12
CA ASP A 3 -5.69 22.47 -15.16
C ASP A 3 -6.51 21.83 -16.29
N PRO A 4 -7.48 22.55 -16.86
CA PRO A 4 -8.23 22.04 -17.99
C PRO A 4 -7.28 21.80 -19.18
N PRO A 5 -7.57 20.79 -20.03
CA PRO A 5 -6.77 20.53 -21.22
C PRO A 5 -6.65 21.78 -22.09
N ALA A 6 -5.42 22.14 -22.47
CA ALA A 6 -5.14 23.36 -23.23
C ALA A 6 -5.74 23.32 -24.66
N ARG A 7 -6.03 22.13 -25.18
CA ARG A 7 -6.48 21.91 -26.56
C ARG A 7 -8.01 21.82 -26.70
N PRO A 8 -8.58 22.28 -27.82
CA PRO A 8 -10.03 22.27 -28.06
C PRO A 8 -10.60 20.86 -28.25
N VAL A 9 -11.92 20.72 -28.08
CA VAL A 9 -12.61 19.42 -28.23
C VAL A 9 -12.52 18.99 -29.71
N GLY A 10 -12.16 17.74 -29.96
CA GLY A 10 -12.04 17.19 -31.31
C GLY A 10 -10.62 17.24 -31.91
N ASP A 11 -9.68 17.90 -31.23
CA ASP A 11 -8.26 17.82 -31.57
C ASP A 11 -7.73 16.40 -31.30
N PRO A 12 -7.17 15.68 -32.30
CA PRO A 12 -6.61 14.35 -32.12
C PRO A 12 -5.51 14.30 -31.05
N GLU A 13 -4.71 15.37 -30.93
CA GLU A 13 -3.61 15.42 -29.98
C GLU A 13 -4.12 15.63 -28.54
N ARG A 14 -5.31 16.24 -28.37
CA ARG A 14 -5.98 16.32 -27.06
C ARG A 14 -6.38 14.95 -26.54
N GLN A 15 -6.87 14.06 -27.41
CA GLN A 15 -7.23 12.70 -26.98
C GLN A 15 -6.01 11.94 -26.48
N GLN A 16 -4.86 12.12 -27.14
CA GLN A 16 -3.60 11.51 -26.72
C GLN A 16 -3.11 12.07 -25.39
N GLU A 17 -3.15 13.39 -25.19
CA GLU A 17 -2.82 14.04 -23.90
C GLU A 17 -3.71 13.55 -22.77
N LEU A 18 -5.03 13.52 -23.00
CA LEU A 18 -5.99 13.04 -22.01
C LEU A 18 -5.74 11.57 -21.66
N LYS A 19 -5.44 10.73 -22.66
CA LYS A 19 -5.10 9.32 -22.42
C LYS A 19 -3.83 9.21 -21.56
N LEU A 20 -2.78 9.95 -21.88
CA LEU A 20 -1.54 9.95 -21.10
C LEU A 20 -1.76 10.41 -19.66
N ALA A 21 -2.57 11.45 -19.45
CA ALA A 21 -2.92 11.94 -18.12
C ALA A 21 -3.70 10.89 -17.31
N VAL A 22 -4.63 10.17 -17.94
CA VAL A 22 -5.35 9.07 -17.31
C VAL A 22 -4.41 7.92 -16.97
N ASP A 23 -3.56 7.50 -17.91
CA ASP A 23 -2.58 6.43 -17.70
C ASP A 23 -1.64 6.77 -16.52
N TYR A 24 -1.18 8.04 -16.46
CA TYR A 24 -0.35 8.53 -15.36
C TYR A 24 -1.08 8.54 -14.02
N ALA A 25 -2.33 9.01 -13.98
CA ALA A 25 -3.13 9.01 -12.74
C ALA A 25 -3.40 7.58 -12.24
N VAL A 26 -3.66 6.63 -13.13
CA VAL A 26 -3.82 5.22 -12.78
C VAL A 26 -2.52 4.63 -12.21
N GLN A 27 -1.37 4.92 -12.83
CA GLN A 27 -0.08 4.48 -12.32
C GLN A 27 0.18 5.00 -10.90
N LEU A 28 -0.08 6.28 -10.65
CA LEU A 28 0.06 6.88 -9.33
C LEU A 28 -0.82 6.18 -8.28
N LEU A 29 -2.08 5.90 -8.61
CA LEU A 29 -3.00 5.21 -7.71
C LEU A 29 -2.55 3.77 -7.39
N ILE A 30 -1.95 3.07 -8.36
CA ILE A 30 -1.40 1.74 -8.16
C ILE A 30 -0.17 1.79 -7.23
N GLU A 31 0.72 2.76 -7.43
CA GLU A 31 1.89 2.96 -6.58
C GLU A 31 1.49 3.27 -5.13
N GLU A 32 0.55 4.19 -4.93
CA GLU A 32 0.00 4.50 -3.60
C GLU A 32 -0.67 3.26 -2.96
N ALA A 33 -1.45 2.49 -3.73
CA ALA A 33 -2.07 1.27 -3.23
C ALA A 33 -1.03 0.21 -2.82
N HIS A 34 0.07 0.07 -3.56
CA HIS A 34 1.18 -0.81 -3.20
C HIS A 34 1.91 -0.34 -1.94
N LEU A 35 2.16 0.97 -1.80
CA LEU A 35 2.79 1.53 -0.59
C LEU A 35 1.91 1.30 0.66
N VAL A 36 0.62 1.58 0.58
CA VAL A 36 -0.34 1.31 1.67
C VAL A 36 -0.42 -0.19 1.96
N GLY A 37 -0.44 -1.02 0.92
CA GLY A 37 -0.42 -2.48 1.04
C GLY A 37 0.83 -2.98 1.77
N TRP A 38 2.01 -2.47 1.40
CA TRP A 38 3.28 -2.79 2.02
C TRP A 38 3.30 -2.42 3.51
N GLN A 39 2.92 -1.18 3.84
CA GLN A 39 2.88 -0.72 5.24
C GLN A 39 1.91 -1.54 6.10
N ARG A 40 0.79 -1.98 5.53
CA ARG A 40 -0.15 -2.87 6.22
C ARG A 40 0.43 -4.25 6.49
N VAL A 41 1.18 -4.82 5.53
CA VAL A 41 1.86 -6.11 5.71
C VAL A 41 2.89 -6.02 6.83
N GLU A 42 3.76 -5.00 6.80
CA GLU A 42 4.77 -4.78 7.86
C GLU A 42 4.16 -4.68 9.25
N PHE A 43 3.07 -3.91 9.40
CA PHE A 43 2.37 -3.78 10.67
C PHE A 43 1.81 -5.12 11.17
N LEU A 44 1.15 -5.89 10.31
CA LEU A 44 0.56 -7.17 10.69
C LEU A 44 1.64 -8.21 11.04
N THR A 45 2.76 -8.22 10.32
CA THR A 45 3.91 -9.05 10.66
C THR A 45 4.47 -8.70 12.03
N ALA A 46 4.68 -7.41 12.33
CA ALA A 46 5.17 -6.99 13.64
C ALA A 46 4.22 -7.38 14.79
N VAL A 47 2.90 -7.31 14.57
CA VAL A 47 1.89 -7.77 15.54
C VAL A 47 1.98 -9.28 15.75
N MET A 48 2.12 -10.06 14.67
CA MET A 48 2.27 -11.51 14.76
C MET A 48 3.55 -11.92 15.49
N ASP A 49 4.68 -11.28 15.19
CA ASP A 49 5.96 -11.55 15.83
C ASP A 49 5.88 -11.25 17.33
N ALA A 50 5.33 -10.09 17.71
CA ALA A 50 5.14 -9.74 19.11
C ALA A 50 4.20 -10.71 19.86
N ALA A 51 3.12 -11.15 19.21
CA ALA A 51 2.22 -12.14 19.78
C ALA A 51 2.91 -13.50 19.96
N ASN A 52 3.71 -13.93 18.99
CA ASN A 52 4.47 -15.17 19.06
C ASN A 52 5.51 -15.13 20.18
N ASP A 53 6.27 -14.04 20.30
CA ASP A 53 7.25 -13.83 21.38
C ASP A 53 6.57 -13.89 22.75
N GLY A 54 5.39 -13.25 22.89
CA GLY A 54 4.60 -13.30 24.11
C GLY A 54 4.13 -14.71 24.47
N LEU A 55 3.67 -15.49 23.49
CA LEU A 55 3.27 -16.89 23.71
C LEU A 55 4.46 -17.76 24.11
N SER A 56 5.61 -17.60 23.44
CA SER A 56 6.83 -18.34 23.78
C SER A 56 7.35 -18.00 25.18
N ALA A 57 7.23 -16.75 25.63
CA ALA A 57 7.58 -16.37 26.99
C ALA A 57 6.68 -17.06 28.02
N ILE A 58 5.36 -17.13 27.77
CA ILE A 58 4.41 -17.85 28.63
C ILE A 58 4.73 -19.34 28.68
N GLU A 59 5.01 -19.97 27.54
CA GLU A 59 5.38 -21.40 27.49
C GLU A 59 6.64 -21.68 28.32
N GLN A 60 7.67 -20.83 28.23
CA GLN A 60 8.89 -20.96 29.02
C GLN A 60 8.66 -20.80 30.53
N GLU A 61 7.82 -19.85 30.94
CA GLU A 61 7.42 -19.70 32.34
C GLU A 61 6.73 -20.96 32.86
N THR A 62 5.81 -21.52 32.06
CA THR A 62 5.05 -22.72 32.41
C THR A 62 5.94 -23.97 32.54
N ASP A 63 6.93 -24.13 31.65
CA ASP A 63 7.90 -25.24 31.72
C ASP A 63 8.86 -25.09 32.92
N THR A 64 9.20 -23.86 33.29
CA THR A 64 10.07 -23.56 34.44
C THR A 64 9.35 -23.81 35.78
N GLU A 65 8.05 -23.54 35.86
CA GLU A 65 7.22 -23.81 37.04
C GLU A 65 6.93 -25.31 37.28
N GLN A 66 7.12 -26.15 36.26
CA GLN A 66 6.85 -27.60 36.31
C GLN A 66 8.10 -28.47 36.58
N SER A 67 9.31 -27.90 36.64
CA SER A 67 10.57 -28.59 37.02
C SER A 67 10.92 -28.42 38.50
#